data_AF-A0A222VUG5-F1
#
_entry.id   AF-A0A222VUG5-F1
#
_cell.length_a   1.000
_cell.length_b   1.000
_cell.length_c   1.000
_cell.angle_alpha   90.00
_cell.angle_beta   90.00
_cell.angle_gamma   90.00
#
_symmetry.space_group_name_H-M   'P 1'
#
loop_
_entity.id
_entity.type
_entity.pdbx_description
1 polymer ?
#
loop_
_entity_poly.entity_id
_entity_poly.type
_entity_poly.pdbx_seq_one_letter_code
_entity_poly.pdbx_strand_id
1 'polypeptide(L)'
;MSHGDLAWVSLAVAEARRRAECYARDDLSAEAHRVRKEWAEIEEWERRRRGRAVRLWVAHLEIRTAACDADEARCRLTGYLRRPYHRIGDTPGLYAVEQPVRCHDEVSPEEWLRLKRDYPIGVDEHRADSTPYGDFERAHVTSYVAALTTGRARLLAPRGERDEPALVARGPASTGARLGCWQSRQRVHFLAGPLESSARRRADELAATIVDSSGDPLARVSELDADDGFASVVDGHWVHPADSVGPFATVALWDDFDAIAGPADVGSASALAAILGRAAAQVRETFDRDARLHAAPVPPGDARLAGLAMVEEKARAAAAGKSELELVRLADDADYLADRLDGTVDWDDLRRAEEFRRQAEVYRELAGERPRP
;
A
#
# COMPACT_ATOMS: atom_id res chain seq x y z
N MET A 1 4.61 33.05 2.74
CA MET A 1 5.78 32.16 2.69
C MET A 1 6.68 32.68 1.58
N SER A 2 7.94 32.97 1.91
CA SER A 2 8.96 33.38 0.94
C SER A 2 9.54 32.12 0.27
N HIS A 3 10.25 32.29 -0.84
CA HIS A 3 10.92 31.24 -1.63
C HIS A 3 11.86 30.27 -0.86
N GLY A 4 11.99 30.38 0.47
CA GLY A 4 12.90 29.57 1.30
C GLY A 4 12.43 28.13 1.58
N ASP A 5 11.12 27.86 1.66
CA ASP A 5 10.60 26.54 2.08
C ASP A 5 10.80 25.42 1.02
N LEU A 6 11.24 25.76 -0.20
CA LEU A 6 11.55 24.81 -1.27
C LEU A 6 13.03 24.80 -1.67
N ALA A 7 13.88 25.52 -0.92
CA ALA A 7 15.31 25.60 -1.20
C ALA A 7 15.97 24.23 -1.09
N TRP A 8 15.57 23.41 -0.12
CA TRP A 8 16.09 22.05 0.11
C TRP A 8 15.72 21.08 -1.01
N VAL A 9 14.48 21.14 -1.51
CA VAL A 9 14.06 20.35 -2.68
C VAL A 9 14.88 20.74 -3.91
N SER A 10 15.14 22.04 -4.11
CA SER A 10 15.96 22.51 -5.23
C SER A 10 17.42 22.03 -5.12
N LEU A 11 17.96 21.95 -3.90
CA LEU A 11 19.29 21.39 -3.62
C LEU A 11 19.32 19.88 -3.90
N ALA A 12 18.29 19.14 -3.49
CA ALA A 12 18.14 17.71 -3.76
C ALA A 12 18.16 17.41 -5.26
N VAL A 13 17.40 18.19 -6.04
CA VAL A 13 17.36 18.07 -7.50
C VAL A 13 18.75 18.33 -8.11
N ALA A 14 19.44 19.39 -7.66
CA ALA A 14 20.77 19.72 -8.16
C ALA A 14 21.83 18.66 -7.77
N GLU A 15 21.72 18.07 -6.59
CA GLU A 15 22.60 17.01 -6.10
C GLU A 15 22.35 15.69 -6.83
N ALA A 16 21.09 15.27 -6.97
CA ALA A 16 20.71 14.07 -7.73
C ALA A 16 21.16 14.16 -9.20
N ARG A 17 20.97 15.32 -9.83
CA ARG A 17 21.47 15.58 -11.19
C ARG A 17 23.00 15.43 -11.27
N ARG A 18 23.73 16.04 -10.34
CA ARG A 18 25.20 15.98 -10.31
C ARG A 18 25.69 14.55 -10.13
N ARG A 19 25.05 13.78 -9.24
CA ARG A 19 25.36 12.35 -9.03
C ARG A 19 25.12 11.56 -10.31
N ALA A 20 23.99 11.75 -10.98
CA ALA A 20 23.71 11.10 -12.26
C ALA A 20 24.72 11.47 -13.36
N GLU A 21 25.15 12.74 -13.42
CA GLU A 21 26.18 13.21 -14.34
C GLU A 21 27.56 12.60 -14.04
N CYS A 22 27.92 12.34 -12.77
CA CYS A 22 29.16 11.66 -12.41
C CYS A 22 29.25 10.23 -12.97
N TYR A 23 28.11 9.56 -13.15
CA TYR A 23 28.02 8.23 -13.76
C TYR A 23 27.69 8.27 -15.26
N ALA A 24 27.71 9.43 -15.93
CA ALA A 24 27.33 9.56 -17.34
C ALA A 24 28.22 8.76 -18.32
N ARG A 25 29.40 8.28 -17.88
CA ARG A 25 30.32 7.44 -18.65
C ARG A 25 30.40 5.99 -18.15
N ASP A 26 29.72 5.68 -17.05
CA ASP A 26 29.65 4.33 -16.48
C ASP A 26 28.26 3.75 -16.76
N ASP A 27 28.17 2.94 -17.80
CA ASP A 27 26.90 2.35 -18.22
C ASP A 27 26.61 1.00 -17.56
N LEU A 28 27.56 0.43 -16.83
CA LEU A 28 27.56 -1.00 -16.48
C LEU A 28 27.45 -1.28 -14.98
N SER A 29 27.65 -0.29 -14.09
CA SER A 29 27.49 -0.52 -12.65
C SER A 29 26.02 -0.45 -12.19
N ALA A 30 25.65 -1.33 -11.25
CA ALA A 30 24.32 -1.32 -10.61
C ALA A 30 24.06 0.00 -9.85
N GLU A 31 25.12 0.65 -9.38
CA GLU A 31 25.07 1.98 -8.77
C GLU A 31 24.72 3.05 -9.82
N ALA A 32 25.40 3.08 -10.96
CA ALA A 32 25.09 4.00 -12.04
C ALA A 32 23.65 3.83 -12.57
N HIS A 33 23.15 2.59 -12.66
CA HIS A 33 21.76 2.34 -13.02
C HIS A 33 20.78 2.91 -11.99
N ARG A 34 21.03 2.67 -10.70
CA ARG A 34 20.20 3.17 -9.59
C ARG A 34 20.14 4.70 -9.56
N VAL A 35 21.30 5.36 -9.64
CA VAL A 35 21.38 6.83 -9.59
C VAL A 35 20.70 7.47 -10.80
N ARG A 36 20.80 6.87 -12.00
CA ARG A 36 20.09 7.36 -13.19
C ARG A 36 18.57 7.17 -13.08
N LYS A 37 18.14 6.04 -12.52
CA LYS A 37 16.72 5.77 -12.27
C LYS A 37 16.16 6.77 -11.25
N GLU A 38 16.84 6.96 -10.13
CA GLU A 38 16.52 7.98 -9.11
C GLU A 38 16.39 9.37 -9.75
N TRP A 39 17.36 9.77 -10.57
CA TRP A 39 17.30 11.05 -11.28
C TRP A 39 16.10 11.16 -12.23
N ALA A 40 15.79 10.12 -13.01
CA ALA A 40 14.64 10.13 -13.91
C ALA A 40 13.30 10.25 -13.16
N GLU A 41 13.18 9.61 -11.99
CA GLU A 41 12.00 9.69 -11.12
C GLU A 41 11.84 11.11 -10.53
N ILE A 42 12.94 11.72 -10.08
CA ILE A 42 12.97 13.10 -9.58
C ILE A 42 12.63 14.10 -10.71
N GLU A 43 13.19 13.91 -11.90
CA GLU A 43 12.92 14.78 -13.05
C GLU A 43 11.44 14.74 -13.44
N GLU A 44 10.83 13.55 -13.47
CA GLU A 44 9.40 13.38 -13.76
C GLU A 44 8.52 14.03 -12.67
N TRP A 45 8.86 13.84 -11.39
CA TRP A 45 8.19 14.51 -10.28
C TRP A 45 8.20 16.03 -10.44
N GLU A 46 9.39 16.60 -10.63
CA GLU A 46 9.56 18.05 -10.75
C GLU A 46 8.96 18.61 -12.05
N ARG A 47 8.91 17.80 -13.12
CA ARG A 47 8.17 18.13 -14.35
C ARG A 47 6.68 18.28 -14.07
N ARG A 48 6.05 17.35 -13.33
CA ARG A 48 4.63 17.45 -12.95
C ARG A 48 4.37 18.56 -11.93
N ARG A 49 5.33 18.86 -11.05
CA ARG A 49 5.23 19.92 -10.05
C ARG A 49 5.38 21.33 -10.62
N ARG A 50 6.13 21.49 -11.71
CA ARG A 50 6.49 22.82 -12.27
C ARG A 50 5.27 23.74 -12.42
N GLY A 51 5.35 24.91 -11.81
CA GLY A 51 4.29 25.92 -11.84
C GLY A 51 3.10 25.64 -10.90
N ARG A 52 3.17 24.58 -10.08
CA ARG A 52 2.12 24.19 -9.13
C ARG A 52 2.64 24.30 -7.70
N ALA A 53 1.87 24.94 -6.83
CA ALA A 53 2.16 25.00 -5.41
C ALA A 53 1.68 23.69 -4.75
N VAL A 54 2.54 22.66 -4.80
CA VAL A 54 2.27 21.31 -4.28
C VAL A 54 3.41 20.87 -3.37
N ARG A 55 3.09 20.11 -2.33
CA ARG A 55 4.03 19.50 -1.38
C ARG A 55 3.56 18.08 -1.04
N LEU A 56 4.51 17.19 -0.76
CA LEU A 56 4.21 15.87 -0.22
C LEU A 56 3.94 16.00 1.28
N TRP A 57 2.89 15.35 1.73
CA TRP A 57 2.48 15.31 3.12
C TRP A 57 2.31 13.86 3.57
N VAL A 58 2.52 13.66 4.86
CA VAL A 58 2.33 12.40 5.57
C VAL A 58 1.29 12.66 6.67
N ALA A 59 0.17 11.95 6.63
CA ALA A 59 -0.78 11.93 7.74
C ALA A 59 -0.66 10.62 8.50
N HIS A 60 -0.78 10.70 9.82
CA HIS A 60 -0.95 9.54 10.68
C HIS A 60 -2.40 9.46 11.15
N LEU A 61 -3.08 8.39 10.75
CA LEU A 61 -4.46 8.11 11.06
C LEU A 61 -4.54 7.11 12.21
N GLU A 62 -5.19 7.49 13.30
CA GLU A 62 -5.51 6.59 14.39
C GLU A 62 -6.91 5.99 14.15
N ILE A 63 -6.99 4.66 14.27
CA ILE A 63 -8.22 3.90 14.07
C ILE A 63 -8.40 2.98 15.26
N ARG A 64 -9.60 3.01 15.85
CA ARG A 64 -9.96 2.15 16.98
C ARG A 64 -11.08 1.19 16.59
N THR A 65 -11.07 0.00 17.15
CA THR A 65 -12.13 -1.01 16.96
C THR A 65 -12.37 -1.84 18.21
N ALA A 66 -13.55 -2.46 18.30
CA ALA A 66 -13.80 -3.54 19.23
C ALA A 66 -13.42 -4.88 18.58
N ALA A 67 -12.63 -5.69 19.28
CA ALA A 67 -12.28 -7.05 18.87
C ALA A 67 -12.08 -7.94 20.09
N CYS A 68 -12.24 -9.25 19.92
CA CYS A 68 -12.11 -10.22 21.01
C CYS A 68 -10.66 -10.46 21.43
N ASP A 69 -9.75 -10.46 20.46
CA ASP A 69 -8.34 -10.79 20.62
C ASP A 69 -7.49 -10.06 19.55
N ALA A 70 -6.18 -10.30 19.60
CA ALA A 70 -5.21 -9.64 18.72
C ALA A 70 -5.34 -10.07 17.25
N ASP A 71 -5.78 -11.31 16.99
CA ASP A 71 -5.87 -11.84 15.63
C ASP A 71 -7.10 -11.28 14.93
N GLU A 72 -8.25 -11.19 15.62
CA GLU A 72 -9.41 -10.46 15.11
C GLU A 72 -9.09 -8.97 14.94
N ALA A 73 -8.39 -8.34 15.88
CA ALA A 73 -7.97 -6.94 15.73
C ALA A 73 -7.09 -6.75 14.48
N ARG A 74 -6.20 -7.70 14.19
CA ARG A 74 -5.39 -7.72 12.96
C ARG A 74 -6.26 -7.83 11.72
N CYS A 75 -7.24 -8.72 11.68
CA CYS A 75 -8.19 -8.82 10.56
C CYS A 75 -8.91 -7.49 10.31
N ARG A 76 -9.37 -6.82 11.38
CA ARG A 76 -10.21 -5.60 11.26
C ARG A 76 -9.43 -4.32 10.96
N LEU A 77 -8.24 -4.17 11.52
CA LEU A 77 -7.44 -2.93 11.46
C LEU A 77 -6.28 -3.00 10.47
N THR A 78 -5.96 -4.20 9.99
CA THR A 78 -4.91 -4.44 8.99
C THR A 78 -5.48 -5.24 7.81
N GLY A 79 -4.63 -5.66 6.87
CA GLY A 79 -5.13 -6.26 5.62
C GLY A 79 -5.97 -5.24 4.86
N TYR A 80 -6.81 -5.68 3.93
CA TYR A 80 -7.59 -4.79 3.05
C TYR A 80 -8.76 -4.08 3.77
N LEU A 81 -8.95 -4.24 5.08
CA LEU A 81 -9.98 -3.54 5.86
C LEU A 81 -9.44 -2.25 6.49
N ARG A 82 -10.31 -1.23 6.57
CA ARG A 82 -10.05 0.04 7.26
C ARG A 82 -8.73 0.72 6.89
N ARG A 83 -8.40 0.70 5.60
CA ARG A 83 -7.31 1.49 5.02
C ARG A 83 -7.83 2.83 4.50
N PRO A 84 -7.00 3.88 4.48
CA PRO A 84 -7.32 5.10 3.76
C PRO A 84 -7.31 4.85 2.25
N TYR A 85 -8.26 5.42 1.53
CA TYR A 85 -8.35 5.29 0.07
C TYR A 85 -8.10 6.62 -0.62
N HIS A 86 -7.20 6.61 -1.59
CA HIS A 86 -7.04 7.69 -2.55
C HIS A 86 -8.23 7.74 -3.53
N ARG A 87 -8.37 8.87 -4.23
CA ARG A 87 -9.38 9.03 -5.28
C ARG A 87 -9.08 8.06 -6.41
N ILE A 88 -7.85 8.03 -6.90
CA ILE A 88 -7.41 7.07 -7.91
C ILE A 88 -5.98 6.62 -7.61
N GLY A 89 -5.54 5.54 -8.26
CA GLY A 89 -4.15 5.08 -8.18
C GLY A 89 -3.75 4.44 -6.84
N ASP A 90 -4.68 4.10 -5.96
CA ASP A 90 -4.36 3.58 -4.63
C ASP A 90 -3.42 2.35 -4.70
N THR A 91 -2.24 2.47 -4.08
CA THR A 91 -1.18 1.45 -4.13
C THR A 91 -0.59 1.23 -2.74
N PRO A 92 -0.18 0.00 -2.39
CA PRO A 92 0.37 -0.30 -1.06
C PRO A 92 1.53 0.59 -0.62
N GLY A 93 2.34 1.11 -1.56
CA GLY A 93 3.45 2.02 -1.26
C GLY A 93 3.04 3.36 -0.64
N LEU A 94 1.75 3.74 -0.73
CA LEU A 94 1.26 5.00 -0.17
C LEU A 94 1.01 4.94 1.34
N TYR A 95 0.92 3.76 1.93
CA TYR A 95 0.59 3.64 3.34
C TYR A 95 1.42 2.58 4.06
N ALA A 96 1.59 2.80 5.36
CA ALA A 96 2.15 1.81 6.28
C ALA A 96 1.17 1.63 7.44
N VAL A 97 0.89 0.37 7.79
CA VAL A 97 -0.06 0.02 8.85
C VAL A 97 0.71 -0.58 10.01
N GLU A 98 0.64 0.04 11.17
CA GLU A 98 1.24 -0.50 12.38
C GLU A 98 0.42 -1.68 12.92
N GLN A 99 1.10 -2.60 13.62
CA GLN A 99 0.44 -3.72 14.27
C GLN A 99 -0.60 -3.23 15.28
N PRO A 100 -1.79 -3.83 15.34
CA PRO A 100 -2.79 -3.44 16.32
C PRO A 100 -2.30 -3.68 17.74
N VAL A 101 -2.51 -2.70 18.60
CA VAL A 101 -2.24 -2.78 20.03
C VAL A 101 -3.52 -2.57 20.81
N ARG A 102 -3.57 -3.13 22.03
CA ARG A 102 -4.72 -2.91 22.90
C ARG A 102 -4.73 -1.45 23.36
N CYS A 103 -5.90 -0.82 23.37
CA CYS A 103 -6.01 0.56 23.89
C CYS A 103 -5.66 0.56 25.38
N HIS A 104 -4.72 1.42 25.77
CA HIS A 104 -4.32 1.62 27.17
C HIS A 104 -5.03 2.83 27.81
N ASP A 105 -5.51 3.76 26.99
CA ASP A 105 -6.22 4.95 27.44
C ASP A 105 -7.68 4.65 27.82
N GLU A 106 -8.24 5.48 28.69
CA GLU A 106 -9.67 5.43 28.99
C GLU A 106 -10.50 5.81 27.76
N VAL A 107 -11.18 4.82 27.18
CA VAL A 107 -12.17 5.04 26.12
C VAL A 107 -13.46 5.54 26.77
N SER A 108 -13.99 6.67 26.29
CA SER A 108 -15.24 7.22 26.82
C SER A 108 -16.40 6.21 26.66
N PRO A 109 -17.41 6.21 27.54
CA PRO A 109 -18.55 5.29 27.43
C PRO A 109 -19.29 5.39 26.09
N GLU A 110 -19.37 6.59 25.52
CA GLU A 110 -19.99 6.85 24.22
C GLU A 110 -19.17 6.26 23.07
N GLU A 111 -17.86 6.50 23.07
CA GLU A 111 -16.95 5.92 22.07
C GLU A 111 -16.97 4.39 22.16
N TRP A 112 -16.94 3.83 23.37
CA TRP A 112 -17.01 2.39 23.56
C TRP A 112 -18.33 1.79 23.04
N LEU A 113 -19.45 2.47 23.28
CA LEU A 113 -20.74 2.05 22.74
C LEU A 113 -20.75 2.08 21.21
N ARG A 114 -20.14 3.11 20.60
CA ARG A 114 -19.96 3.21 19.15
C ARG A 114 -19.10 2.06 18.61
N LEU A 115 -17.97 1.77 19.23
CA LEU A 115 -17.08 0.65 18.84
C LEU A 115 -17.78 -0.71 18.94
N LYS A 116 -18.63 -0.90 19.96
CA LYS A 116 -19.46 -2.12 20.09
C LYS A 116 -20.51 -2.23 18.98
N ARG A 117 -21.14 -1.13 18.56
CA ARG A 117 -22.09 -1.11 17.44
C ARG A 117 -21.42 -1.32 16.09
N ASP A 118 -20.15 -0.96 15.99
CA ASP A 118 -19.29 -1.25 14.84
C ASP A 118 -18.85 -2.73 14.77
N TYR A 119 -19.07 -3.52 15.83
CA TYR A 119 -18.81 -4.95 15.81
C TYR A 119 -19.75 -5.64 14.79
N PRO A 120 -19.23 -6.42 13.82
CA PRO A 120 -20.02 -7.04 12.77
C PRO A 120 -20.96 -8.09 13.37
N ILE A 121 -22.18 -8.12 12.85
CA ILE A 121 -23.19 -9.11 13.25
C ILE A 121 -22.86 -10.43 12.54
N GLY A 122 -23.00 -11.55 13.24
CA GLY A 122 -22.87 -12.90 12.67
C GLY A 122 -21.44 -13.44 12.60
N VAL A 123 -20.40 -12.66 12.93
CA VAL A 123 -19.02 -13.20 12.98
C VAL A 123 -18.82 -14.22 14.10
N ASP A 124 -19.62 -14.13 15.17
CA ASP A 124 -19.55 -15.04 16.31
C ASP A 124 -19.80 -16.51 15.89
N GLU A 125 -20.65 -16.73 14.88
CA GLU A 125 -20.97 -18.07 14.35
C GLU A 125 -19.75 -18.73 13.68
N HIS A 126 -18.83 -17.91 13.17
CA HIS A 126 -17.65 -18.35 12.42
C HIS A 126 -16.36 -18.24 13.25
N ARG A 127 -16.43 -17.86 14.52
CA ARG A 127 -15.24 -17.57 15.35
C ARG A 127 -14.26 -18.74 15.50
N ALA A 128 -14.75 -19.97 15.37
CA ALA A 128 -13.91 -21.17 15.43
C ALA A 128 -13.15 -21.43 14.12
N ASP A 129 -13.46 -20.73 13.04
CA ASP A 129 -12.77 -20.87 11.75
C ASP A 129 -11.47 -20.07 11.73
N SER A 130 -10.35 -20.77 11.81
CA SER A 130 -9.00 -20.20 11.70
C SER A 130 -8.41 -20.33 10.29
N THR A 131 -9.21 -20.76 9.31
CA THR A 131 -8.74 -20.95 7.93
C THR A 131 -8.48 -19.57 7.30
N PRO A 132 -7.30 -19.32 6.70
CA PRO A 132 -7.07 -18.09 5.96
C PRO A 132 -8.11 -17.95 4.84
N TYR A 133 -8.71 -16.76 4.70
CA TYR A 133 -9.81 -16.49 3.76
C TYR A 133 -11.07 -17.36 3.98
N GLY A 134 -11.20 -17.94 5.17
CA GLY A 134 -12.36 -18.71 5.63
C GLY A 134 -13.61 -17.84 5.90
N ASP A 135 -14.63 -18.45 6.49
CA ASP A 135 -15.92 -17.82 6.75
C ASP A 135 -15.82 -16.68 7.77
N PHE A 136 -14.90 -16.79 8.73
CA PHE A 136 -14.64 -15.72 9.71
C PHE A 136 -14.20 -14.43 9.02
N GLU A 137 -13.12 -14.51 8.24
CA GLU A 137 -12.58 -13.36 7.51
C GLU A 137 -13.60 -12.83 6.48
N ARG A 138 -14.28 -13.71 5.75
CA ARG A 138 -15.34 -13.36 4.78
C ARG A 138 -16.49 -12.59 5.40
N ALA A 139 -16.89 -12.91 6.63
CA ALA A 139 -17.94 -12.20 7.36
C ALA A 139 -17.48 -10.78 7.73
N HIS A 140 -16.22 -10.60 8.16
CA HIS A 140 -15.64 -9.27 8.37
C HIS A 140 -15.57 -8.44 7.07
N VAL A 141 -15.15 -9.05 5.96
CA VAL A 141 -15.10 -8.40 4.63
C VAL A 141 -16.49 -7.94 4.22
N THR A 142 -17.48 -8.84 4.29
CA THR A 142 -18.87 -8.56 3.91
C THR A 142 -19.44 -7.40 4.71
N SER A 143 -19.21 -7.39 6.04
CA SER A 143 -19.69 -6.34 6.93
C SER A 143 -19.05 -4.98 6.60
N TYR A 144 -17.73 -4.95 6.33
CA TYR A 144 -17.04 -3.70 6.00
C TYR A 144 -17.43 -3.16 4.61
N VAL A 145 -17.61 -4.03 3.62
CA VAL A 145 -18.13 -3.63 2.30
C VAL A 145 -19.54 -3.03 2.43
N ALA A 146 -20.38 -3.60 3.30
CA ALA A 146 -21.70 -3.03 3.60
C ALA A 146 -21.56 -1.65 4.26
N ALA A 147 -20.63 -1.48 5.20
CA ALA A 147 -20.35 -0.20 5.85
C ALA A 147 -19.94 0.91 4.87
N LEU A 148 -19.02 0.61 3.94
CA LEU A 148 -18.61 1.52 2.86
C LEU A 148 -19.80 1.89 1.95
N THR A 149 -20.64 0.90 1.62
CA THR A 149 -21.84 1.11 0.82
C THR A 149 -22.86 2.00 1.54
N THR A 150 -23.03 1.80 2.86
CA THR A 150 -23.88 2.65 3.70
C THR A 150 -23.34 4.07 3.77
N GLY A 151 -22.04 4.26 4.00
CA GLY A 151 -21.42 5.60 3.99
C GLY A 151 -21.61 6.33 2.68
N ARG A 152 -21.45 5.64 1.53
CA ARG A 152 -21.76 6.18 0.21
C ARG A 152 -23.21 6.62 0.09
N ALA A 153 -24.16 5.77 0.49
CA ALA A 153 -25.59 6.09 0.41
C ALA A 153 -25.94 7.33 1.27
N ARG A 154 -25.37 7.43 2.48
CA ARG A 154 -25.57 8.58 3.39
C ARG A 154 -25.08 9.90 2.80
N LEU A 155 -23.95 9.87 2.09
CA LEU A 155 -23.39 11.07 1.45
C LEU A 155 -24.21 11.53 0.23
N LEU A 156 -24.88 10.60 -0.45
CA LEU A 156 -25.72 10.89 -1.62
C LEU A 156 -27.18 11.23 -1.26
N ALA A 157 -27.62 10.89 -0.06
CA ALA A 157 -28.98 11.16 0.41
C ALA A 157 -29.25 12.67 0.55
N PRO A 158 -30.44 13.16 0.14
CA PRO A 158 -30.85 14.55 0.38
C PRO A 158 -30.80 14.92 1.87
N ARG A 159 -30.51 16.20 2.16
CA ARG A 159 -30.53 16.70 3.54
C ARG A 159 -31.95 16.56 4.11
N GLY A 160 -32.12 15.78 5.17
CA GLY A 160 -33.42 15.50 5.80
C GLY A 160 -34.01 14.13 5.46
N GLU A 161 -33.53 13.47 4.39
CA GLU A 161 -33.82 12.06 4.06
C GLU A 161 -32.68 11.13 4.52
N ARG A 162 -31.75 11.66 5.32
CA ARG A 162 -30.77 10.89 6.11
C ARG A 162 -31.47 10.13 7.25
N ASP A 163 -32.71 9.73 7.03
CA ASP A 163 -33.37 8.85 7.97
C ASP A 163 -32.50 7.60 8.08
N GLU A 164 -32.44 7.13 9.31
CA GLU A 164 -31.58 6.08 9.80
C GLU A 164 -32.24 4.67 9.75
N PRO A 165 -33.11 4.24 8.78
CA PRO A 165 -33.76 2.94 8.89
C PRO A 165 -32.75 1.79 8.82
N ALA A 166 -31.62 1.96 8.13
CA ALA A 166 -30.56 0.95 8.07
C ALA A 166 -29.74 0.85 9.37
N LEU A 167 -29.78 1.87 10.23
CA LEU A 167 -29.07 1.89 11.53
C LEU A 167 -29.91 1.27 12.65
N VAL A 168 -31.23 1.45 12.61
CA VAL A 168 -32.16 0.85 13.59
C VAL A 168 -32.33 -0.66 13.36
N ALA A 169 -32.18 -1.13 12.12
CA ALA A 169 -32.31 -2.55 11.78
C ALA A 169 -31.14 -3.42 12.27
N ARG A 170 -29.98 -2.83 12.57
CA ARG A 170 -28.87 -3.54 13.21
C ARG A 170 -29.10 -3.53 14.71
N GLY A 171 -29.91 -4.48 15.18
CA GLY A 171 -30.09 -4.74 16.61
C GLY A 171 -28.74 -4.87 17.33
N PRO A 172 -28.69 -4.67 18.66
CA PRO A 172 -27.45 -4.77 19.40
C PRO A 172 -26.76 -6.10 19.09
N ALA A 173 -25.46 -6.06 18.77
CA ALA A 173 -24.68 -7.28 18.64
C ALA A 173 -24.84 -8.09 19.94
N SER A 174 -25.48 -9.26 19.87
CA SER A 174 -25.63 -10.16 21.01
C SER A 174 -24.29 -10.84 21.27
N THR A 175 -23.30 -10.08 21.71
CA THR A 175 -21.96 -10.62 21.95
C THR A 175 -21.91 -11.15 23.37
N GLY A 176 -22.07 -12.47 23.51
CA GLY A 176 -21.55 -13.20 24.67
C GLY A 176 -20.01 -13.14 24.74
N ALA A 177 -19.37 -12.61 23.69
CA ALA A 177 -17.93 -12.40 23.59
C ALA A 177 -17.44 -11.19 24.42
N ARG A 178 -16.31 -11.38 25.11
CA ARG A 178 -15.63 -10.32 25.86
C ARG A 178 -14.80 -9.46 24.90
N LEU A 179 -15.39 -8.38 24.41
CA LEU A 179 -14.73 -7.40 23.54
C LEU A 179 -13.72 -6.53 24.31
N GLY A 180 -12.58 -6.23 23.66
CA GLY A 180 -11.63 -5.19 24.07
C GLY A 180 -11.51 -4.08 23.02
N CYS A 181 -11.03 -2.91 23.43
CA CYS A 181 -10.63 -1.85 22.51
C CYS A 181 -9.22 -2.13 21.97
N TRP A 182 -9.08 -2.03 20.65
CA TRP A 182 -7.83 -2.13 19.92
C TRP A 182 -7.64 -0.91 19.03
N GLN A 183 -6.39 -0.53 18.82
CA GLN A 183 -6.02 0.60 17.97
C GLN A 183 -4.89 0.24 17.02
N SER A 184 -4.86 0.88 15.86
CA SER A 184 -3.74 0.86 14.93
C SER A 184 -3.52 2.26 14.39
N ARG A 185 -2.25 2.63 14.23
CA ARG A 185 -1.84 3.88 13.60
C ARG A 185 -1.41 3.56 12.17
N GLN A 186 -1.95 4.31 11.21
CA GLN A 186 -1.68 4.14 9.80
C GLN A 186 -1.06 5.41 9.23
N ARG A 187 0.13 5.29 8.64
CA ARG A 187 0.78 6.37 7.91
C ARG A 187 0.25 6.38 6.47
N VAL A 188 -0.08 7.55 5.92
CA VAL A 188 -0.50 7.72 4.52
C VAL A 188 0.17 8.94 3.88
N HIS A 189 0.72 8.76 2.69
CA HIS A 189 1.28 9.83 1.87
C HIS A 189 0.23 10.41 0.93
N PHE A 190 0.23 11.73 0.76
CA PHE A 190 -0.66 12.41 -0.19
C PHE A 190 -0.09 13.75 -0.64
N LEU A 191 -0.54 14.25 -1.79
CA LEU A 191 -0.21 15.59 -2.27
C LEU A 191 -1.28 16.60 -1.88
N ALA A 192 -0.85 17.78 -1.45
CA ALA A 192 -1.73 18.91 -1.18
C ALA A 192 -1.01 20.24 -1.44
N GLY A 193 -1.74 21.36 -1.28
CA GLY A 193 -1.12 22.68 -1.24
C GLY A 193 -0.06 22.79 -0.14
N PRO A 194 0.82 23.81 -0.21
CA PRO A 194 1.96 23.95 0.70
C PRO A 194 1.56 24.36 2.12
N LEU A 195 0.31 24.79 2.32
CA LEU A 195 -0.21 25.19 3.62
C LEU A 195 -0.72 23.97 4.37
N GLU A 196 -0.40 23.90 5.66
CA GLU A 196 -0.89 22.86 6.56
C GLU A 196 -2.42 22.78 6.57
N SER A 197 -3.14 23.89 6.45
CA SER A 197 -4.61 23.89 6.35
C SER A 197 -5.14 23.20 5.09
N SER A 198 -4.39 23.25 3.98
CA SER A 198 -4.72 22.51 2.77
C SER A 198 -4.46 21.01 2.97
N ALA A 199 -3.34 20.68 3.61
CA ALA A 199 -2.97 19.31 3.89
C ALA A 199 -3.92 18.66 4.89
N ARG A 200 -4.32 19.40 5.93
CA ARG A 200 -5.29 18.98 6.93
C ARG A 200 -6.63 18.59 6.31
N ARG A 201 -7.17 19.42 5.40
CA ARG A 201 -8.42 19.08 4.70
C ARG A 201 -8.30 17.79 3.88
N ARG A 202 -7.16 17.56 3.23
CA ARG A 202 -6.92 16.34 2.46
C ARG A 202 -6.73 15.13 3.38
N ALA A 203 -6.03 15.28 4.50
CA ALA A 203 -5.90 14.25 5.53
C ALA A 203 -7.24 13.88 6.15
N ASP A 204 -8.10 14.85 6.45
CA ASP A 204 -9.46 14.61 6.96
C ASP A 204 -10.33 13.91 5.90
N GLU A 205 -10.18 14.21 4.61
CA GLU A 205 -10.83 13.47 3.52
C GLU A 205 -10.37 12.00 3.47
N LEU A 206 -9.06 11.74 3.56
CA LEU A 206 -8.51 10.37 3.62
C LEU A 206 -9.02 9.62 4.86
N ALA A 207 -9.03 10.26 6.03
CA ALA A 207 -9.56 9.69 7.26
C ALA A 207 -11.06 9.34 7.13
N ALA A 208 -11.83 10.19 6.44
CA ALA A 208 -13.26 9.96 6.20
C ALA A 208 -13.57 8.78 5.27
N THR A 209 -12.56 8.20 4.61
CA THR A 209 -12.73 6.96 3.82
C THR A 209 -12.79 5.70 4.68
N ILE A 210 -12.35 5.79 5.94
CA ILE A 210 -12.40 4.71 6.92
C ILE A 210 -13.66 4.91 7.77
N VAL A 211 -14.62 4.01 7.60
CA VAL A 211 -15.96 4.15 8.19
C VAL A 211 -16.28 3.05 9.21
N ASP A 212 -17.17 3.36 10.14
CA ASP A 212 -17.79 2.35 11.00
C ASP A 212 -19.00 1.68 10.31
N SER A 213 -19.62 0.71 10.97
CA SER A 213 -20.81 0.00 10.48
C SER A 213 -21.99 0.90 10.08
N SER A 214 -22.03 2.14 10.58
CA SER A 214 -23.04 3.14 10.22
C SER A 214 -22.70 3.92 8.96
N GLY A 215 -21.47 3.83 8.48
CA GLY A 215 -20.95 4.65 7.39
C GLY A 215 -20.40 6.01 7.85
N ASP A 216 -20.24 6.24 9.15
CA ASP A 216 -19.62 7.47 9.68
C ASP A 216 -18.10 7.34 9.76
N PRO A 217 -17.34 8.44 9.56
CA PRO A 217 -15.89 8.46 9.72
C PRO A 217 -15.42 7.92 11.06
N LEU A 218 -14.56 6.91 11.03
CA LEU A 218 -14.02 6.23 12.21
C LEU A 218 -12.58 6.66 12.52
N ALA A 219 -11.78 6.95 11.50
CA ALA A 219 -10.38 7.35 11.68
C ALA A 219 -10.25 8.81 12.13
N ARG A 220 -9.18 9.11 12.88
CA ARG A 220 -8.82 10.47 13.28
C ARG A 220 -7.41 10.80 12.82
N VAL A 221 -7.20 12.00 12.29
CA VAL A 221 -5.84 12.50 12.00
C VAL A 221 -5.17 12.84 13.34
N SER A 222 -4.16 12.07 13.70
CA SER A 222 -3.38 12.21 14.93
C SER A 222 -2.17 13.13 14.74
N GLU A 223 -1.45 12.96 13.63
CA GLU A 223 -0.27 13.76 13.27
C GLU A 223 -0.28 14.06 11.77
N LEU A 224 0.39 15.16 11.41
CA LEU A 224 0.49 15.65 10.03
C LEU A 224 1.85 16.29 9.83
N ASP A 225 2.65 15.72 8.94
CA ASP A 225 4.02 16.12 8.67
C ASP A 225 4.20 16.41 7.19
N ALA A 226 5.04 17.38 6.89
CA ALA A 226 5.51 17.56 5.52
C ALA A 226 6.71 16.64 5.24
N ASP A 227 6.72 16.02 4.07
CA ASP A 227 7.89 15.28 3.59
C ASP A 227 8.61 16.12 2.52
N ASP A 228 9.69 16.78 2.95
CA ASP A 228 10.59 17.55 2.08
C ASP A 228 11.87 16.76 1.73
N GLY A 229 11.91 15.48 2.08
CA GLY A 229 13.09 14.65 1.97
C GLY A 229 13.96 14.71 3.22
N PHE A 230 15.08 14.00 3.17
CA PHE A 230 15.99 13.86 4.31
C PHE A 230 17.43 13.65 3.84
N ALA A 231 18.40 13.99 4.70
CA ALA A 231 19.79 13.61 4.44
C ALA A 231 19.97 12.11 4.67
N SER A 232 20.44 11.39 3.64
CA SER A 232 20.78 9.97 3.72
C SER A 232 21.78 9.73 4.85
N VAL A 233 21.47 8.76 5.71
CA VAL A 233 22.37 8.37 6.82
C VAL A 233 23.62 7.63 6.34
N VAL A 234 23.64 7.16 5.09
CA VAL A 234 24.73 6.35 4.54
C VAL A 234 25.86 7.25 4.00
N ASP A 235 25.50 8.29 3.25
CA ASP A 235 26.42 9.09 2.45
C ASP A 235 26.12 10.60 2.50
N GLY A 236 25.11 11.01 3.29
CA GLY A 236 24.83 12.42 3.61
C GLY A 236 24.15 13.21 2.50
N HIS A 237 23.93 12.63 1.31
CA HIS A 237 23.23 13.31 0.22
C HIS A 237 21.75 13.53 0.57
N TRP A 238 21.13 14.56 0.01
CA TRP A 238 19.70 14.78 0.23
C TRP A 238 18.84 13.85 -0.64
N VAL A 239 18.05 13.00 0.01
CA VAL A 239 17.07 12.12 -0.64
C VAL A 239 15.81 12.91 -0.94
N HIS A 240 15.40 12.92 -2.21
CA HIS A 240 14.20 13.62 -2.66
C HIS A 240 12.92 12.87 -2.27
N PRO A 241 11.80 13.54 -1.93
CA PRO A 241 10.53 12.88 -1.57
C PRO A 241 10.00 11.86 -2.59
N ALA A 242 10.29 12.05 -3.88
CA ALA A 242 9.89 11.10 -4.93
C ALA A 242 10.58 9.72 -4.76
N ASP A 243 11.82 9.71 -4.27
CA ASP A 243 12.58 8.49 -4.04
C ASP A 243 12.07 7.74 -2.80
N SER A 244 11.61 8.47 -1.76
CA SER A 244 11.11 7.86 -0.52
C SER A 244 9.80 7.06 -0.71
N VAL A 245 8.97 7.44 -1.68
CA VAL A 245 7.72 6.75 -2.02
C VAL A 245 7.88 5.74 -3.17
N GLY A 246 8.86 5.95 -4.04
CA GLY A 246 9.14 5.12 -5.20
C GLY A 246 8.23 5.39 -6.42
N PRO A 247 8.51 4.76 -7.58
CA PRO A 247 7.94 5.15 -8.86
C PRO A 247 6.44 4.91 -8.98
N PHE A 248 5.94 3.75 -8.53
CA PHE A 248 4.51 3.42 -8.61
C PHE A 248 3.66 4.32 -7.70
N ALA A 249 4.17 4.63 -6.50
CA ALA A 249 3.51 5.53 -5.57
C ALA A 249 3.54 6.97 -6.06
N THR A 250 4.64 7.40 -6.71
CA THR A 250 4.75 8.73 -7.33
C THR A 250 3.66 8.95 -8.38
N VAL A 251 3.48 8.00 -9.31
CA VAL A 251 2.43 8.11 -10.33
C VAL A 251 1.04 8.19 -9.68
N ALA A 252 0.78 7.31 -8.72
CA ALA A 252 -0.48 7.28 -7.98
C ALA A 252 -0.80 8.60 -7.24
N LEU A 253 0.18 9.18 -6.56
CA LEU A 253 0.05 10.45 -5.84
C LEU A 253 -0.37 11.59 -6.78
N TRP A 254 0.29 11.68 -7.93
CA TRP A 254 -0.01 12.72 -8.90
C TRP A 254 -1.37 12.50 -9.57
N ASP A 255 -1.72 11.26 -9.88
CA ASP A 255 -3.01 10.94 -10.48
C ASP A 255 -4.15 11.25 -9.50
N ASP A 256 -3.99 10.89 -8.22
CA ASP A 256 -4.90 11.29 -7.14
C ASP A 256 -5.06 12.81 -7.04
N PHE A 257 -3.94 13.54 -7.06
CA PHE A 257 -3.94 14.99 -6.98
C PHE A 257 -4.60 15.65 -8.19
N ASP A 258 -4.36 15.13 -9.39
CA ASP A 258 -4.94 15.62 -10.64
C ASP A 258 -6.44 15.29 -10.75
N ALA A 259 -6.94 14.29 -10.02
CA ALA A 259 -8.36 13.98 -9.91
C ALA A 259 -9.13 14.97 -9.01
N ILE A 260 -8.46 15.92 -8.34
CA ILE A 260 -9.10 16.96 -7.53
C ILE A 260 -9.47 18.14 -8.43
N ALA A 261 -10.78 18.38 -8.61
CA ALA A 261 -11.27 19.43 -9.51
C ALA A 261 -11.01 20.86 -8.97
N GLY A 262 -10.75 21.00 -7.66
CA GLY A 262 -10.38 22.26 -7.03
C GLY A 262 -10.45 22.19 -5.49
N PRO A 263 -10.10 23.28 -4.77
CA PRO A 263 -10.04 23.26 -3.30
C PRO A 263 -11.37 22.96 -2.60
N ALA A 264 -12.50 23.33 -3.21
CA ALA A 264 -13.84 23.05 -2.67
C ALA A 264 -14.30 21.60 -2.87
N ASP A 265 -13.59 20.85 -3.73
CA ASP A 265 -13.90 19.46 -4.00
C ASP A 265 -13.31 18.51 -2.95
N VAL A 266 -12.25 18.92 -2.25
CA VAL A 266 -11.62 18.15 -1.17
C VAL A 266 -12.59 17.98 -0.01
N GLY A 267 -12.93 16.73 0.30
CA GLY A 267 -13.88 16.37 1.34
C GLY A 267 -15.34 16.61 0.93
N SER A 268 -15.61 16.90 -0.34
CA SER A 268 -16.98 17.04 -0.83
C SER A 268 -17.74 15.72 -0.70
N ALA A 269 -19.04 15.79 -0.39
CA ALA A 269 -19.86 14.59 -0.22
C ALA A 269 -19.88 13.73 -1.49
N SER A 270 -19.89 14.35 -2.66
CA SER A 270 -19.82 13.66 -3.95
C SER A 270 -18.47 12.95 -4.17
N ALA A 271 -17.36 13.60 -3.83
CA ALA A 271 -16.04 12.98 -3.96
C ALA A 271 -15.89 11.79 -3.00
N LEU A 272 -16.23 11.98 -1.72
CA LEU A 272 -16.21 10.92 -0.71
C LEU A 272 -17.12 9.76 -1.10
N ALA A 273 -18.34 10.02 -1.59
CA ALA A 273 -19.25 8.97 -2.05
C ALA A 273 -18.66 8.14 -3.21
N ALA A 274 -17.94 8.78 -4.13
CA ALA A 274 -17.26 8.10 -5.22
C ALA A 274 -16.09 7.24 -4.71
N ILE A 275 -15.31 7.74 -3.74
CA ILE A 275 -14.21 6.99 -3.11
C ILE A 275 -14.76 5.76 -2.39
N LEU A 276 -15.77 5.92 -1.52
CA LEU A 276 -16.36 4.80 -0.77
C LEU A 276 -16.95 3.72 -1.69
N GLY A 277 -17.53 4.12 -2.83
CA GLY A 277 -18.03 3.18 -3.83
C GLY A 277 -16.92 2.34 -4.47
N ARG A 278 -15.79 2.97 -4.82
CA ARG A 278 -14.61 2.25 -5.35
C ARG A 278 -13.96 1.37 -4.29
N ALA A 279 -13.78 1.90 -3.07
CA ALA A 279 -13.22 1.17 -1.95
C ALA A 279 -14.00 -0.13 -1.66
N ALA A 280 -15.35 -0.07 -1.67
CA ALA A 280 -16.20 -1.24 -1.49
C ALA A 280 -15.94 -2.34 -2.54
N ALA A 281 -15.76 -1.94 -3.81
CA ALA A 281 -15.42 -2.87 -4.89
C ALA A 281 -14.00 -3.43 -4.74
N GLN A 282 -13.02 -2.56 -4.45
CA GLN A 282 -11.61 -2.92 -4.31
C GLN A 282 -11.38 -3.89 -3.14
N VAL A 283 -12.05 -3.70 -2.01
CA VAL A 283 -12.00 -4.63 -0.86
C VAL A 283 -12.45 -6.03 -1.29
N ARG A 284 -13.59 -6.12 -1.97
CA ARG A 284 -14.14 -7.41 -2.42
C ARG A 284 -13.23 -8.07 -3.44
N GLU A 285 -12.78 -7.32 -4.45
CA GLU A 285 -11.91 -7.83 -5.50
C GLU A 285 -10.57 -8.33 -4.94
N THR A 286 -9.97 -7.58 -4.01
CA THR A 286 -8.72 -7.95 -3.35
C THR A 286 -8.90 -9.23 -2.56
N PHE A 287 -9.94 -9.31 -1.72
CA PHE A 287 -10.22 -10.52 -0.95
C PHE A 287 -10.46 -11.73 -1.86
N ASP A 288 -11.31 -11.60 -2.88
CA ASP A 288 -11.63 -12.71 -3.78
C ASP A 288 -10.41 -13.16 -4.59
N ARG A 289 -9.56 -12.22 -5.02
CA ARG A 289 -8.30 -12.53 -5.71
C ARG A 289 -7.35 -13.29 -4.79
N ASP A 290 -7.10 -12.77 -3.59
CA ASP A 290 -6.13 -13.32 -2.67
C ASP A 290 -6.61 -14.70 -2.13
N ALA A 291 -7.92 -14.87 -1.90
CA ALA A 291 -8.53 -16.15 -1.58
C ALA A 291 -8.37 -17.18 -2.72
N ARG A 292 -8.53 -16.77 -3.98
CA ARG A 292 -8.28 -17.65 -5.15
C ARG A 292 -6.81 -18.05 -5.26
N LEU A 293 -5.89 -17.13 -5.02
CA LEU A 293 -4.45 -17.40 -5.03
C LEU A 293 -4.07 -18.36 -3.90
N HIS A 294 -4.65 -18.19 -2.71
CA HIS A 294 -4.42 -19.08 -1.58
C HIS A 294 -4.98 -20.49 -1.80
N ALA A 295 -6.17 -20.59 -2.41
CA ALA A 295 -6.80 -21.85 -2.73
C ALA A 295 -6.22 -22.53 -3.99
N ALA A 296 -5.33 -21.86 -4.73
CA ALA A 296 -4.76 -22.42 -5.94
C ALA A 296 -3.94 -23.67 -5.57
N PRO A 297 -4.22 -24.84 -6.20
CA PRO A 297 -3.39 -26.01 -5.99
C PRO A 297 -1.96 -25.69 -6.43
N VAL A 298 -0.97 -26.20 -5.69
CA VAL A 298 0.42 -26.23 -6.15
C VAL A 298 0.39 -26.81 -7.56
N PRO A 299 0.93 -26.11 -8.58
CA PRO A 299 0.84 -26.59 -9.94
C PRO A 299 1.40 -28.02 -10.01
N PRO A 300 0.72 -28.95 -10.71
CA PRO A 300 1.23 -30.31 -10.87
C PRO A 300 2.66 -30.24 -11.43
N GLY A 301 3.50 -31.22 -11.08
CA GLY A 301 4.92 -31.23 -11.46
C GLY A 301 5.15 -30.91 -12.94
N ASP A 302 4.25 -31.34 -13.82
CA ASP A 302 4.30 -31.09 -15.27
C ASP A 302 4.14 -29.60 -15.64
N ALA A 303 3.31 -28.83 -14.92
CA ALA A 303 3.14 -27.39 -15.14
C ALA A 303 4.32 -26.58 -14.57
N ARG A 304 4.91 -27.03 -13.45
CA ARG A 304 6.19 -26.50 -12.93
C ARG A 304 7.32 -26.74 -13.93
N LEU A 305 7.42 -27.95 -14.48
CA LEU A 305 8.41 -28.30 -15.51
C LEU A 305 8.21 -27.47 -16.80
N ALA A 306 6.97 -27.24 -17.23
CA ALA A 306 6.69 -26.36 -18.37
C ALA A 306 7.08 -24.90 -18.10
N GLY A 307 6.84 -24.40 -16.88
CA GLY A 307 7.28 -23.07 -16.44
C GLY A 307 8.81 -22.93 -16.48
N LEU A 308 9.53 -23.91 -15.93
CA LEU A 308 10.99 -23.95 -15.96
C LEU A 308 11.54 -24.04 -17.39
N ALA A 309 10.91 -24.83 -18.28
CA ALA A 309 11.31 -24.89 -19.69
C ALA A 309 11.19 -23.53 -20.39
N MET A 310 10.12 -22.77 -20.11
CA MET A 310 9.96 -21.41 -20.64
C MET A 310 10.98 -20.42 -20.05
N VAL A 311 11.37 -20.60 -18.79
CA VAL A 311 12.45 -19.83 -18.16
C VAL A 311 13.79 -20.12 -18.83
N GLU A 312 14.10 -21.39 -19.12
CA GLU A 312 15.31 -21.74 -19.85
C GLU A 312 15.31 -21.17 -21.28
N GLU A 313 14.19 -21.21 -21.99
CA GLU A 313 14.07 -20.64 -23.33
C GLU A 313 14.38 -19.13 -23.31
N LYS A 314 13.80 -18.39 -22.35
CA LYS A 314 14.08 -16.97 -22.14
C LYS A 314 15.54 -16.72 -21.76
N ALA A 315 16.13 -17.57 -20.91
CA ALA A 315 17.53 -17.47 -20.55
C ALA A 315 18.44 -17.65 -21.77
N ARG A 316 18.20 -18.68 -22.60
CA ARG A 316 18.95 -18.92 -23.85
C ARG A 316 18.79 -17.76 -24.83
N ALA A 317 17.59 -17.21 -24.97
CA ALA A 317 17.35 -16.02 -25.80
C ALA A 317 18.10 -14.79 -25.28
N ALA A 318 18.11 -14.56 -23.96
CA ALA A 318 18.83 -13.46 -23.32
C ALA A 318 20.36 -13.64 -23.33
N ALA A 319 20.84 -14.88 -23.47
CA ALA A 319 22.26 -15.23 -23.60
C ALA A 319 22.79 -15.07 -25.02
N ALA A 320 21.91 -15.01 -26.03
CA ALA A 320 22.31 -14.94 -27.42
C ALA A 320 23.18 -13.72 -27.71
N GLY A 321 24.39 -13.97 -28.22
CA GLY A 321 25.35 -12.92 -28.58
C GLY A 321 26.17 -12.34 -27.42
N LYS A 322 26.04 -12.89 -26.20
CA LYS A 322 26.85 -12.50 -25.04
C LYS A 322 28.16 -13.26 -24.97
N SER A 323 29.19 -12.62 -24.42
CA SER A 323 30.49 -13.23 -24.15
C SER A 323 30.44 -14.14 -22.93
N GLU A 324 31.40 -15.06 -22.82
CA GLU A 324 31.55 -15.99 -21.68
C GLU A 324 31.55 -15.26 -20.33
N LEU A 325 32.32 -14.16 -20.21
CA LEU A 325 32.39 -13.36 -18.99
C LEU A 325 31.03 -12.72 -18.61
N GLU A 326 30.23 -12.34 -19.61
CA GLU A 326 28.88 -11.79 -19.37
C GLU A 326 27.90 -12.87 -18.94
N LEU A 327 28.04 -14.10 -19.46
CA LEU A 327 27.22 -15.24 -19.04
C LEU A 327 27.53 -15.65 -17.60
N VAL A 328 28.80 -15.69 -17.20
CA VAL A 328 29.20 -15.96 -15.80
C VAL A 328 28.58 -14.92 -14.86
N ARG A 329 28.63 -13.63 -15.22
CA ARG A 329 28.01 -12.56 -14.41
C ARG A 329 26.50 -12.72 -14.28
N LEU A 330 25.81 -13.03 -15.37
CA LEU A 330 24.37 -13.26 -15.35
C LEU A 330 23.99 -14.47 -14.48
N ALA A 331 24.84 -15.50 -14.47
CA ALA A 331 24.66 -16.64 -13.58
C ALA A 331 24.79 -16.24 -12.10
N ASP A 332 25.83 -15.49 -11.76
CA ASP A 332 26.07 -15.05 -10.39
C ASP A 332 24.98 -14.08 -9.89
N ASP A 333 24.51 -13.17 -10.76
CA ASP A 333 23.40 -12.27 -10.45
C ASP A 333 22.09 -13.04 -10.20
N ALA A 334 21.81 -14.07 -11.02
CA ALA A 334 20.62 -14.90 -10.87
C ALA A 334 20.68 -15.74 -9.57
N ASP A 335 21.82 -16.36 -9.25
CA ASP A 335 22.00 -17.07 -7.98
C ASP A 335 21.85 -16.15 -6.77
N TYR A 336 22.44 -14.94 -6.83
CA TYR A 336 22.28 -13.95 -5.77
C TYR A 336 20.81 -13.57 -5.55
N LEU A 337 20.04 -13.42 -6.62
CA LEU A 337 18.60 -13.16 -6.53
C LEU A 337 17.83 -14.36 -5.97
N ALA A 338 18.23 -15.59 -6.31
CA ALA A 338 17.63 -16.79 -5.74
C ALA A 338 17.87 -16.89 -4.23
N ASP A 339 19.12 -16.74 -3.79
CA ASP A 339 19.52 -16.83 -2.37
C ASP A 339 18.80 -15.79 -1.50
N ARG A 340 18.54 -14.60 -2.07
CA ARG A 340 17.78 -13.54 -1.38
C ARG A 340 16.32 -13.94 -1.12
N LEU A 341 15.76 -14.81 -1.94
CA LEU A 341 14.36 -15.23 -1.88
C LEU A 341 14.14 -16.52 -1.07
N ASP A 342 15.16 -17.36 -0.91
CA ASP A 342 15.06 -18.63 -0.13
C ASP A 342 14.78 -18.45 1.37
N GLY A 343 14.99 -17.25 1.91
CA GLY A 343 14.66 -16.92 3.30
C GLY A 343 13.19 -16.58 3.54
N THR A 344 12.35 -16.60 2.51
CA THR A 344 10.96 -16.17 2.57
C THR A 344 9.99 -17.35 2.76
N VAL A 345 8.84 -17.10 3.38
CA VAL A 345 7.76 -18.08 3.58
C VAL A 345 6.69 -17.99 2.48
N ASP A 346 6.91 -17.12 1.49
CA ASP A 346 5.96 -16.83 0.41
C ASP A 346 6.20 -17.78 -0.79
N TRP A 347 5.12 -18.39 -1.27
CA TRP A 347 5.15 -19.35 -2.38
C TRP A 347 5.60 -18.72 -3.70
N ASP A 348 5.25 -17.45 -3.93
CA ASP A 348 5.65 -16.73 -5.14
C ASP A 348 7.15 -16.45 -5.15
N ASP A 349 7.73 -16.13 -4.00
CA ASP A 349 9.17 -15.88 -3.86
C ASP A 349 9.97 -17.19 -3.93
N LEU A 350 9.47 -18.29 -3.34
CA LEU A 350 10.08 -19.63 -3.53
C LEU A 350 10.07 -20.07 -4.99
N ARG A 351 8.98 -19.82 -5.73
CA ARG A 351 8.91 -20.08 -7.16
C ARG A 351 9.91 -19.23 -7.94
N ARG A 352 9.99 -17.92 -7.66
CA ARG A 352 10.96 -17.03 -8.32
C ARG A 352 12.41 -17.43 -8.01
N ALA A 353 12.70 -17.86 -6.79
CA ALA A 353 14.01 -18.38 -6.42
C ALA A 353 14.39 -19.59 -7.29
N GLU A 354 13.45 -20.51 -7.50
CA GLU A 354 13.65 -21.64 -8.39
C GLU A 354 13.84 -21.24 -9.85
N GLU A 355 13.06 -20.28 -10.36
CA GLU A 355 13.23 -19.76 -11.72
C GLU A 355 14.62 -19.13 -11.90
N PHE A 356 15.09 -18.34 -10.92
CA PHE A 356 16.42 -17.74 -10.97
C PHE A 356 17.55 -18.77 -10.92
N ARG A 357 17.46 -19.79 -10.07
CA ARG A 357 18.44 -20.91 -10.08
C ARG A 357 18.49 -21.59 -11.44
N ARG A 358 17.32 -21.82 -12.06
CA ARG A 358 17.28 -22.44 -13.38
C ARG A 358 17.89 -21.55 -14.46
N GLN A 359 17.73 -20.23 -14.37
CA GLN A 359 18.43 -19.28 -15.24
C GLN A 359 19.94 -19.33 -15.05
N ALA A 360 20.41 -19.34 -13.79
CA ALA A 360 21.83 -19.41 -13.46
C ALA A 360 22.48 -20.69 -14.03
N GLU A 361 21.82 -21.84 -13.89
CA GLU A 361 22.26 -23.10 -14.48
C GLU A 361 22.44 -23.01 -16.00
N VAL A 362 21.46 -22.43 -16.72
CA VAL A 362 21.55 -22.24 -18.18
C VAL A 362 22.71 -21.32 -18.55
N TYR A 363 22.90 -20.22 -17.82
CA TYR A 363 24.00 -19.29 -18.10
C TYR A 363 25.37 -19.93 -17.86
N ARG A 364 25.54 -20.73 -16.80
CA ARG A 364 26.78 -21.49 -16.54
C ARG A 364 27.06 -22.54 -17.59
N GLU A 365 26.03 -23.27 -18.01
CA GLU A 365 26.14 -24.27 -19.08
C GLU A 365 26.62 -23.60 -20.38
N LEU A 366 26.04 -22.46 -20.74
CA LEU A 366 26.43 -21.70 -21.94
C LEU A 366 27.82 -21.05 -21.82
N ALA A 367 28.26 -20.72 -20.61
CA ALA A 367 29.62 -20.25 -20.32
C ALA A 367 30.67 -21.38 -20.33
N GLY A 368 30.26 -22.65 -20.36
CA GLY A 368 31.17 -23.79 -20.29
C GLY A 368 31.63 -24.13 -18.86
N GLU A 369 31.00 -23.57 -17.83
CA GLU A 369 31.25 -23.95 -16.44
C GLU A 369 30.61 -25.31 -16.14
N ARG A 370 31.38 -26.25 -15.57
CA ARG A 370 30.81 -27.49 -15.04
C ARG A 370 29.98 -27.20 -13.80
N PRO A 371 28.85 -27.89 -13.58
CA PRO A 371 28.03 -27.68 -12.39
C PRO A 371 28.86 -27.91 -11.13
N ARG A 372 28.80 -26.96 -10.18
CA ARG A 372 29.37 -27.16 -8.84
C ARG A 372 28.53 -28.23 -8.12
N PRO A 373 29.18 -29.20 -7.45
CA PRO A 373 28.50 -30.29 -6.75
C PRO A 373 27.62 -29.84 -5.60
#